data_AF-A0A0Q2M5M6-F1
#
_entry.id   AF-A0A0Q2M5M6-F1
#
_cell.length_a   1.000
_cell.length_b   1.000
_cell.length_c   1.000
_cell.angle_alpha   90.00
_cell.angle_beta   90.00
_cell.angle_gamma   90.00
#
_symmetry.space_group_name_H-M   'P 1'
#
loop_
_entity.id
_entity.type
_entity.pdbx_description
1 polymer ?
#
loop_
_entity_poly.entity_id
_entity_poly.type
_entity_poly.pdbx_seq_one_letter_code
_entity_poly.pdbx_strand_id
1 'polypeptide(L)'
;MPMKRDHLVSTLTSKGFQKVTNRDHDWFFFVDPHTGEVYTQIRTKLSRGKKYKTLSDDLLQKIRRQLKFENKKQFTDYIKCTYTHVDHYNSLKQRGLI
;
A
#
# COMPACT_ATOMS: atom_id res chain seq x y z
N MET A 1 -4.03 10.64 11.12
CA MET A 1 -2.76 10.32 11.80
C MET A 1 -1.64 10.50 10.81
N PRO A 2 -0.79 11.52 10.99
CA PRO A 2 0.42 11.67 10.21
C PRO A 2 1.33 10.45 10.43
N MET A 3 1.93 9.94 9.35
CA MET A 3 2.74 8.72 9.37
C MET A 3 4.08 8.95 8.72
N LYS A 4 5.15 8.38 9.28
CA LYS A 4 6.46 8.41 8.61
C LYS A 4 6.38 7.60 7.32
N ARG A 5 6.83 8.19 6.21
CA ARG A 5 6.90 7.52 4.90
C ARG A 5 7.64 6.19 4.98
N ASP A 6 8.79 6.16 5.67
CA ASP A 6 9.63 4.97 5.75
C ASP A 6 8.93 3.81 6.49
N HIS A 7 8.03 4.12 7.43
CA HIS A 7 7.17 3.12 8.05
C HIS A 7 6.23 2.50 7.03
N LEU A 8 5.50 3.32 6.25
CA LEU A 8 4.63 2.78 5.20
C LEU A 8 5.40 1.98 4.13
N VAL A 9 6.59 2.45 3.74
CA VAL A 9 7.46 1.74 2.78
C VAL A 9 7.83 0.36 3.33
N SER A 10 8.31 0.27 4.56
CA SER A 10 8.68 -1.01 5.18
C SER A 10 7.47 -1.93 5.38
N THR A 11 6.30 -1.40 5.76
CA THR A 11 5.05 -2.18 5.83
C THR A 11 4.69 -2.75 4.45
N LEU A 12 4.65 -1.92 3.40
CA LEU A 12 4.27 -2.39 2.07
C LEU A 12 5.22 -3.47 1.56
N THR A 13 6.53 -3.24 1.67
CA THR A 13 7.55 -4.20 1.22
C THR A 13 7.50 -5.51 2.03
N SER A 14 7.40 -5.45 3.36
CA SER A 14 7.32 -6.66 4.20
C SER A 14 6.07 -7.49 3.95
N LYS A 15 4.99 -6.85 3.50
CA LYS A 15 3.75 -7.52 3.13
C LYS A 15 3.77 -8.05 1.69
N GLY A 16 4.81 -7.82 0.89
CA GLY A 16 4.92 -8.41 -0.45
C GLY A 16 4.49 -7.50 -1.60
N PHE A 17 4.31 -6.19 -1.36
CA PHE A 17 4.22 -5.25 -2.47
C PHE A 17 5.55 -5.14 -3.20
N GLN A 18 5.51 -5.14 -4.54
CA GLN A 18 6.69 -4.92 -5.35
C GLN A 18 7.00 -3.41 -5.40
N LYS A 19 8.17 -3.03 -4.87
CA LYS A 19 8.69 -1.67 -4.96
C LYS A 19 9.48 -1.49 -6.26
N VAL A 20 9.09 -0.50 -7.06
CA VAL A 20 9.84 -0.04 -8.24
C VAL A 20 10.30 1.39 -8.01
N THR A 21 11.61 1.58 -7.94
CA THR A 21 12.21 2.92 -7.73
C THR A 21 12.38 3.61 -9.08
N ASN A 22 11.88 4.82 -9.19
CA ASN A 22 12.20 5.76 -10.27
C ASN A 22 12.96 6.94 -9.66
N ARG A 23 13.63 7.79 -10.45
CA ARG A 23 14.06 9.16 -10.05
C ARG A 23 13.08 9.72 -9.04
N ASP A 24 13.43 10.41 -7.97
CA ASP A 24 12.53 11.06 -6.99
C ASP A 24 11.26 10.34 -6.43
N HIS A 25 10.86 9.14 -6.87
CA HIS A 25 9.60 8.48 -6.50
C HIS A 25 9.73 6.96 -6.42
N ASP A 26 9.03 6.37 -5.47
CA ASP A 26 8.86 4.93 -5.33
C ASP A 26 7.43 4.54 -5.70
N TRP A 27 7.28 3.56 -6.57
CA TRP A 27 6.00 2.92 -6.86
C TRP A 27 5.90 1.61 -6.11
N PHE A 28 4.71 1.32 -5.58
CA PHE A 28 4.38 0.07 -4.90
C PHE A 28 3.21 -0.58 -5.60
N PHE A 29 3.43 -1.77 -6.14
CA PHE A 29 2.42 -2.56 -6.84
C PHE A 29 1.97 -3.72 -5.97
N PHE A 30 0.67 -3.97 -5.96
CA PHE A 30 0.11 -5.15 -5.30
C PHE A 30 0.50 -6.40 -6.11
N VAL A 31 0.87 -7.45 -5.40
CA VAL A 31 1.31 -8.72 -5.97
C VAL A 31 0.44 -9.83 -5.40
N ASP A 32 -0.05 -10.73 -6.25
CA ASP A 32 -0.75 -11.94 -5.81
C ASP A 32 0.19 -12.78 -4.92
N PRO A 33 -0.18 -13.06 -3.65
CA PRO A 33 0.65 -13.89 -2.76
C PRO A 33 0.81 -15.34 -3.21
N HIS A 34 -0.05 -15.84 -4.09
CA HIS A 34 -0.08 -17.23 -4.54
C HIS A 34 0.59 -17.41 -5.92
N THR A 35 0.35 -16.49 -6.85
CA THR A 35 0.85 -16.60 -8.24
C THR A 35 2.06 -15.71 -8.53
N GLY A 36 2.28 -14.66 -7.72
CA GLY A 36 3.27 -13.63 -8.01
C GLY A 36 2.84 -12.64 -9.09
N GLU A 37 1.60 -12.71 -9.57
CA GLU A 37 1.06 -11.78 -10.57
C GLU A 37 1.03 -10.34 -10.03
N VAL A 38 1.44 -9.38 -10.86
CA VAL A 38 1.52 -7.97 -10.49
C VAL A 38 0.30 -7.21 -10.97
N TYR A 39 -0.51 -6.71 -10.04
CA TYR A 39 -1.70 -5.93 -10.34
C TYR A 39 -1.35 -4.45 -10.55
N THR A 40 -1.09 -4.08 -11.81
CA THR A 40 -0.66 -2.71 -12.18
C THR A 40 -1.70 -1.61 -11.88
N GLN A 41 -2.98 -1.98 -11.74
CA GLN A 41 -4.10 -1.13 -11.37
C GLN A 41 -4.25 -0.89 -9.86
N ILE A 42 -3.64 -1.75 -9.03
CA ILE A 42 -3.62 -1.63 -7.57
C ILE A 42 -2.22 -1.21 -7.16
N ARG A 43 -1.97 0.09 -7.21
CA ARG A 43 -0.65 0.66 -6.94
C ARG A 43 -0.70 2.01 -6.26
N THR A 44 0.36 2.36 -5.55
CA THR A 44 0.54 3.71 -5.03
C THR A 44 1.92 4.27 -5.32
N LYS A 45 2.06 5.59 -5.22
CA LYS A 45 3.28 6.36 -5.51
C LYS A 45 3.65 7.18 -4.29
N LEU A 46 4.90 7.10 -3.86
CA LEU A 46 5.46 7.89 -2.76
C LEU A 46 6.63 8.75 -3.25
N SER A 47 6.64 10.04 -2.91
CA SER A 47 7.78 10.92 -3.21
C SER A 47 8.93 10.73 -2.22
N ARG A 48 10.16 10.79 -2.73
CA ARG A 48 11.39 10.69 -1.93
C ARG A 48 11.87 12.03 -1.37
N GLY A 49 11.26 13.14 -1.79
CA GLY A 49 11.64 14.48 -1.37
C GLY A 49 11.62 14.67 0.15
N LYS A 50 12.58 15.45 0.69
CA LYS A 50 12.74 15.67 2.14
C LYS A 50 11.50 16.27 2.82
N LYS A 51 10.69 17.04 2.08
CA LYS A 51 9.42 17.62 2.56
C LYS A 51 8.32 16.57 2.78
N TYR A 52 8.45 15.38 2.20
CA TYR A 52 7.43 14.31 2.23
C TYR A 52 7.82 13.14 3.15
N LYS A 53 8.68 13.39 4.15
CA LYS A 53 9.04 12.39 5.17
C LYS A 53 7.84 11.99 6.03
N THR A 54 6.90 12.92 6.22
CA THR A 54 5.65 12.69 6.93
C THR A 54 4.50 12.74 5.93
N LEU A 55 3.71 11.69 5.88
CA LEU A 55 2.53 11.58 5.05
C LEU A 55 1.36 12.25 5.77
N SER A 56 0.70 13.18 5.08
CA SER A 56 -0.54 13.81 5.56
C SER A 56 -1.71 12.83 5.53
N ASP A 57 -2.75 13.13 6.30
CA ASP A 57 -3.97 12.33 6.33
C ASP A 57 -4.63 12.23 4.94
N ASP A 58 -4.61 13.31 4.17
CA ASP A 58 -5.10 13.34 2.79
C ASP A 58 -4.35 12.37 1.88
N LEU A 59 -3.02 12.34 1.99
CA LEU A 59 -2.20 11.44 1.19
C LEU A 59 -2.46 9.98 1.60
N LEU A 60 -2.56 9.70 2.90
CA LEU A 60 -2.92 8.37 3.40
C LEU A 60 -4.31 7.93 2.92
N GLN A 61 -5.27 8.86 2.87
CA GLN A 61 -6.61 8.57 2.35
C GLN A 61 -6.59 8.25 0.85
N LYS A 62 -5.75 8.95 0.07
CA LYS A 62 -5.52 8.65 -1.35
C LYS A 62 -4.87 7.28 -1.53
N ILE A 63 -3.82 6.97 -0.77
CA ILE A 63 -3.14 5.68 -0.79
C ILE A 63 -4.12 4.54 -0.48
N ARG A 64 -4.93 4.68 0.58
CA ARG A 64 -5.97 3.71 0.93
C ARG A 64 -6.87 3.37 -0.26
N ARG A 65 -7.37 4.39 -0.96
CA ARG A 65 -8.27 4.22 -2.12
C ARG A 65 -7.54 3.58 -3.31
N GLN A 66 -6.31 4.00 -3.57
CA GLN A 66 -5.48 3.46 -4.65
C GLN A 66 -5.17 1.97 -4.44
N LEU A 67 -4.90 1.59 -3.19
CA LEU A 67 -4.68 0.21 -2.78
C LEU A 67 -5.98 -0.56 -2.51
N LYS A 68 -7.14 0.05 -2.79
CA LYS A 68 -8.48 -0.56 -2.74
C LYS A 68 -8.94 -1.08 -1.37
N PHE A 69 -8.31 -0.68 -0.28
CA PHE A 69 -8.83 -0.90 1.07
C PHE A 69 -10.22 -0.24 1.22
N GLU A 70 -11.17 -0.95 1.79
CA GLU A 70 -12.58 -0.55 1.90
C GLU A 70 -12.75 0.66 2.81
N ASN A 71 -12.14 0.59 3.98
CA ASN A 71 -12.33 1.56 5.04
C ASN A 71 -11.00 1.91 5.73
N LYS A 72 -11.01 2.99 6.51
CA LYS A 72 -9.83 3.48 7.22
C LYS A 72 -9.32 2.45 8.24
N LYS A 73 -10.21 1.67 8.85
CA LYS A 73 -9.85 0.66 9.85
C LYS A 73 -8.99 -0.43 9.22
N GLN A 74 -9.42 -1.03 8.11
CA GLN A 74 -8.66 -2.05 7.37
C GLN A 74 -7.25 -1.58 6.99
N PHE A 75 -7.12 -0.35 6.47
CA PHE A 75 -5.82 0.22 6.15
C PHE A 75 -4.96 0.49 7.39
N THR A 76 -5.57 0.93 8.48
CA THR A 76 -4.87 1.14 9.76
C THR A 76 -4.39 -0.19 10.35
N ASP A 77 -5.23 -1.22 10.30
CA ASP A 77 -4.94 -2.58 10.77
C ASP A 77 -3.83 -3.22 9.92
N TYR A 78 -3.85 -2.99 8.61
CA TYR A 78 -2.77 -3.40 7.71
C TYR A 78 -1.43 -2.80 8.10
N ILE A 79 -1.41 -1.51 8.43
CA ILE A 79 -0.21 -0.82 8.86
C ILE A 79 0.23 -1.24 10.27
N LYS A 80 -0.71 -1.55 11.16
CA LYS A 80 -0.44 -2.10 12.49
C LYS A 80 -0.14 -3.60 12.49
N CYS A 81 -0.01 -4.20 11.31
CA CYS A 81 0.27 -5.63 11.09
C CYS A 81 -0.79 -6.61 11.60
N THR A 82 -1.99 -6.16 11.97
CA THR A 82 -3.12 -7.04 12.35
C THR A 82 -3.95 -7.50 11.14
N TYR A 83 -3.65 -6.98 9.95
CA TYR A 83 -4.22 -7.40 8.68
C TYR A 83 -3.07 -7.82 7.74
N THR A 84 -3.14 -9.04 7.19
CA THR A 84 -2.07 -9.62 6.38
C THR A 84 -2.23 -9.32 4.89
N HIS A 85 -1.20 -9.63 4.10
CA HIS A 85 -1.27 -9.51 2.66
C HIS A 85 -2.27 -10.50 2.03
N VAL A 86 -2.37 -11.70 2.61
CA VAL A 86 -3.35 -12.71 2.22
C VAL A 86 -4.77 -12.25 2.56
N ASP A 87 -4.98 -11.63 3.71
CA ASP A 87 -6.29 -11.04 4.04
C ASP A 87 -6.68 -9.96 3.03
N HIS A 88 -5.70 -9.14 2.61
CA HIS A 88 -5.91 -8.12 1.58
C HIS A 88 -6.28 -8.73 0.23
N TYR A 89 -5.54 -9.76 -0.20
CA TYR A 89 -5.86 -10.54 -1.40
C TYR A 89 -7.28 -11.09 -1.36
N ASN A 90 -7.67 -11.75 -0.25
CA ASN A 90 -9.00 -12.32 -0.09
C ASN A 90 -10.11 -11.25 -0.17
N SER A 91 -9.91 -10.07 0.44
CA SER A 91 -10.84 -8.94 0.33
C SER A 91 -10.97 -8.45 -1.11
N LEU A 92 -9.86 -8.34 -1.85
CA LEU A 92 -9.89 -7.92 -3.26
C LEU A 92 -10.63 -8.94 -4.14
N LYS A 93 -10.39 -10.23 -3.93
CA LYS A 93 -11.01 -11.34 -4.66
C LYS A 93 -12.50 -11.45 -4.37
N GLN A 94 -12.90 -11.37 -3.10
CA GLN A 94 -14.31 -11.38 -2.68
C GLN A 94 -15.11 -10.24 -3.33
N ARG A 95 -14.45 -9.12 -3.64
CA ARG A 95 -15.03 -7.94 -4.28
C ARG A 95 -14.91 -7.93 -5.80
N GLY A 96 -14.31 -8.96 -6.41
CA GLY A 96 -14.10 -9.06 -7.85
C GLY A 96 -13.18 -7.98 -8.43
N LEU A 97 -12.23 -7.48 -7.63
CA LEU A 97 -11.24 -6.47 -8.08
C LEU A 97 -9.97 -7.10 -8.66
N ILE A 98 -9.77 -8.38 -8.37
CA ILE A 98 -8.73 -9.27 -8.88
C ILE A 98 -9.33 -10.65 -9.11
#